data_AF-A0A9D8YT88-F1
#
_entry.id   AF-A0A9D8YT88-F1
#
_cell.length_a   1.000
_cell.length_b   1.000
_cell.length_c   1.000
_cell.angle_alpha   90.00
_cell.angle_beta   90.00
_cell.angle_gamma   90.00
#
_symmetry.space_group_name_H-M   'P 1'
#
loop_
_entity.id
_entity.type
_entity.pdbx_description
1 polymer ?
#
loop_
_entity_poly.entity_id
_entity_poly.type
_entity_poly.pdbx_seq_one_letter_code
_entity_poly.pdbx_strand_id
1 'polypeptide(L)' 'MKASEVREMSSEEIAQRIKDEKDQLSHLKFQHAVAELPNPIVIRQKRRLIARLSGILNERSAAE' A
#
# COMPACT_ATOMS: atom_id res chain seq x y z
N MET A 1 4.99 0.07 -8.54
CA MET A 1 6.19 -0.06 -7.71
C MET A 1 6.79 -1.44 -7.83
N LYS A 2 8.05 -1.47 -8.22
CA LYS A 2 8.91 -2.66 -8.14
C LYS A 2 9.44 -2.80 -6.71
N ALA A 3 9.79 -4.02 -6.30
CA ALA A 3 10.30 -4.27 -4.95
C ALA A 3 11.64 -3.56 -4.69
N SER A 4 12.43 -3.29 -5.73
CA SER A 4 13.68 -2.53 -5.65
C SER A 4 13.48 -1.10 -5.15
N GLU A 5 12.52 -0.37 -5.71
CA GLU A 5 12.19 1.01 -5.33
C GLU A 5 11.78 1.10 -3.85
N VAL A 6 11.06 0.09 -3.35
CA VAL A 6 10.61 0.06 -1.95
C VAL A 6 11.77 -0.24 -0.99
N ARG A 7 12.79 -0.98 -1.45
CA ARG A 7 14.00 -1.26 -0.64
C ARG A 7 14.97 -0.08 -0.55
N GLU A 8 14.85 0.89 -1.44
CA GLU A 8 15.66 2.13 -1.41
C GLU A 8 15.09 3.17 -0.43
N MET A 9 13.79 3.09 -0.12
CA MET A 9 13.12 3.99 0.84
C MET A 9 13.53 3.72 2.29
N SER A 10 13.44 4.71 3.17
CA SER A 10 13.67 4.52 4.62
C SER A 10 12.53 3.73 5.29
N SER A 11 12.78 3.14 6.46
CA SER A 11 11.73 2.45 7.24
C SER A 11 10.58 3.39 7.62
N GLU A 12 10.89 4.64 7.96
CA GLU A 12 9.92 5.68 8.29
C GLU A 12 9.09 6.09 7.07
N GLU A 13 9.72 6.25 5.91
CA GLU A 13 9.04 6.57 4.66
C GLU A 13 8.08 5.44 4.23
N ILE A 14 8.50 4.18 4.39
CA ILE A 14 7.64 3.02 4.13
C ILE A 14 6.43 3.02 5.07
N ALA A 15 6.64 3.27 6.36
CA ALA A 15 5.57 3.33 7.34
C ALA A 15 4.56 4.45 7.04
N GLN A 16 5.05 5.63 6.65
CA GLN A 16 4.20 6.75 6.27
C GLN A 16 3.42 6.43 4.99
N ARG A 17 4.08 5.87 3.97
CA ARG A 17 3.43 5.45 2.72
C ARG A 17 2.34 4.41 2.95
N ILE A 18 2.54 3.49 3.89
CA ILE A 18 1.52 2.49 4.27
C ILE A 18 0.27 3.18 4.83
N LYS A 19 0.42 4.21 5.68
CA LYS A 19 -0.71 4.97 6.22
C LYS A 19 -1.48 5.66 5.10
N ASP A 20 -0.78 6.42 4.27
CA ASP A 20 -1.40 7.17 3.16
C ASP A 20 -2.14 6.23 2.19
N GLU A 21 -1.55 5.10 1.83
CA GLU A 21 -2.18 4.12 0.93
C GLU A 21 -3.38 3.41 1.57
N LYS A 22 -3.39 3.20 2.89
CA LYS A 22 -4.54 2.66 3.63
C LYS A 22 -5.71 3.63 3.64
N ASP A 23 -5.45 4.92 3.82
CA ASP A 23 -6.49 5.96 3.78
C ASP A 23 -7.06 6.11 2.36
N GLN A 24 -6.22 6.05 1.34
CA GLN A 24 -6.70 6.03 -0.05
C GLN A 24 -7.50 4.77 -0.37
N LEU A 25 -7.12 3.62 0.18
CA LEU A 25 -7.88 2.38 0.02
C LEU A 25 -9.26 2.46 0.68
N SER A 26 -9.35 3.04 1.88
CA SER A 26 -10.64 3.21 2.57
C SER A 26 -11.56 4.16 1.80
N HIS A 27 -11.01 5.26 1.27
CA HIS A 27 -11.73 6.18 0.42
C HIS A 27 -12.24 5.52 -0.87
N LEU A 28 -11.40 4.74 -1.56
CA LEU A 28 -11.80 4.02 -2.77
C LEU A 28 -12.85 2.94 -2.51
N LYS A 29 -12.78 2.25 -1.36
CA LYS A 29 -13.83 1.30 -0.96
C LYS A 29 -15.15 2.01 -0.70
N PHE A 30 -15.12 3.17 -0.03
CA PHE A 30 -16.31 3.97 0.21
C PHE A 30 -16.92 4.45 -1.10
N GLN A 31 -16.09 5.01 -2.00
CA GLN A 31 -16.52 5.39 -3.34
C GLN A 31 -17.16 4.21 -4.08
N HIS A 32 -16.54 3.02 -4.04
CA HIS A 32 -17.06 1.83 -4.72
C HIS A 32 -18.42 1.38 -4.19
N ALA A 33 -18.63 1.52 -2.89
CA ALA A 33 -19.87 1.17 -2.22
C ALA A 33 -20.99 2.18 -2.54
N VAL A 34 -20.64 3.45 -2.71
CA VAL A 34 -21.60 4.53 -3.03
C VAL A 34 -21.93 4.56 -4.52
N ALA A 35 -20.94 4.33 -5.39
CA ALA A 35 -21.08 4.28 -6.83
C ALA A 35 -20.14 3.24 -7.43
N GLU A 36 -20.60 2.47 -8.42
CA GLU A 36 -19.72 1.52 -9.11
C GLU A 36 -18.49 2.25 -9.67
N LEU A 37 -17.31 1.82 -9.22
CA LEU A 37 -16.06 2.44 -9.62
C LEU A 37 -15.79 2.02 -11.06
N PRO A 38 -15.45 2.94 -11.97
CA PRO A 38 -15.16 2.61 -13.36
C PRO A 38 -13.98 1.64 -13.52
N ASN A 39 -13.10 1.55 -12.51
CA ASN A 39 -12.02 0.57 -12.49
C ASN A 39 -11.75 -0.04 -11.10
N PRO A 40 -12.41 -1.17 -10.76
CA PRO A 40 -12.21 -1.88 -9.49
C PRO A 40 -10.80 -2.48 -9.33
N ILE A 41 -10.03 -2.62 -10.42
CA ILE A 41 -8.67 -3.20 -10.40
C ILE A 41 -7.74 -2.33 -9.55
N VAL A 42 -7.99 -1.02 -9.45
CA VAL A 42 -7.20 -0.08 -8.64
C VAL A 42 -7.21 -0.47 -7.16
N ILE A 43 -8.35 -0.94 -6.63
CA ILE A 43 -8.47 -1.42 -5.24
C ILE A 43 -7.55 -2.64 -5.03
N ARG A 44 -7.53 -3.57 -5.99
CA ARG A 44 -6.66 -4.75 -5.94
C ARG A 44 -5.18 -4.36 -6.02
N GLN A 45 -4.83 -3.41 -6.87
CA GLN A 45 -3.45 -2.90 -7.00
C GLN A 45 -2.97 -2.25 -5.71
N LYS A 46 -3.78 -1.39 -5.08
CA LYS A 46 -3.44 -0.76 -3.80
C LYS A 46 -3.29 -1.78 -2.66
N ARG A 47 -4.17 -2.78 -2.57
CA ARG A 47 -4.01 -3.89 -1.61
C ARG A 47 -2.66 -4.61 -1.78
N ARG A 48 -2.27 -4.90 -3.03
CA ARG A 48 -0.97 -5.54 -3.32
C ARG A 48 0.21 -4.63 -2.97
N LEU A 49 0.07 -3.33 -3.19
CA LEU A 49 1.10 -2.35 -2.83
C LEU A 49 1.33 -2.30 -1.32
N ILE A 50 0.26 -2.17 -0.54
CA ILE A 50 0.32 -2.17 0.94
C ILE A 50 0.96 -3.45 1.46
N ALA A 51 0.61 -4.61 0.88
CA ALA A 51 1.20 -5.90 1.27
C ALA A 51 2.71 -5.95 1.01
N ARG A 52 3.18 -5.42 -0.13
CA ARG A 52 4.63 -5.36 -0.43
C ARG A 52 5.38 -4.43 0.53
N LEU A 53 4.82 -3.24 0.78
CA LEU A 53 5.41 -2.28 1.72
C LEU A 53 5.51 -2.88 3.13
N SER A 54 4.44 -3.51 3.59
CA SER A 54 4.41 -4.16 4.91
C SER A 54 5.36 -5.35 4.99
N GLY A 55 5.48 -6.13 3.90
CA GLY A 55 6.42 -7.25 3.83
C GLY A 55 7.88 -6.79 3.95
N ILE A 56 8.27 -5.74 3.25
CA ILE A 56 9.64 -5.20 3.32
C ILE A 56 9.92 -4.58 4.69
N LEU A 57 8.94 -3.92 5.30
CA LEU A 57 9.08 -3.41 6.66
C LEU A 57 9.32 -4.54 7.67
N ASN A 58 8.58 -5.65 7.54
CA ASN A 58 8.76 -6.83 8.38
C ASN A 58 10.10 -7.55 8.11
N GLU A 59 10.52 -7.65 6.84
CA GLU A 59 11.84 -8.20 6.47
C GLU A 59 12.97 -7.40 7.14
N ARG A 60 12.84 -6.07 7.20
CA ARG A 60 13.82 -5.21 7.89
C ARG A 60 13.80 -5.39 9.40
N SER A 61 12.63 -5.42 10.02
CA SER A 61 12.52 -5.62 11.48
C SER A 61 12.94 -7.00 11.95
N ALA A 62 12.91 -8.01 11.08
CA ALA A 62 13.35 -9.38 11.39
C ALA A 62 14.85 -9.60 11.11
N ALA A 63 15.50 -8.66 10.42
CA ALA A 63 16.93 -8.69 10.15
C ALA A 63 17.75 -7.90 11.20
N GLU A 64 17.08 -7.08 12.01
CA GLU A 64 17.58 -6.55 13.29
C GLU A 64 17.42 -7.60 14.41
#